data_AF-A0A3B9YTA4-F1
#
_entry.id   AF-A0A3B9YTA4-F1
#
_cell.length_a   1.000
_cell.length_b   1.000
_cell.length_c   1.000
_cell.angle_alpha   90.00
_cell.angle_beta   90.00
_cell.angle_gamma   90.00
#
_symmetry.space_group_name_H-M   'P 1'
#
loop_
_entity.id
_entity.type
_entity.pdbx_description
1 polymer ?
#
loop_
_entity_poly.entity_id
_entity_poly.type
_entity_poly.pdbx_seq_one_letter_code
_entity_poly.pdbx_strand_id
1 'polypeptide(L)'
;SRGRITHTTRMVPKRTQELLDGGSIYWIIKGYILGRQPLIAIEPFQDGEGIGRCHLVMQPGLIPVAPRARRPFQGWRYLKPADAPPDLKAGSGNFNEDLKRELAELGLL
;
A
#
# COMPACT_ATOMS: atom_id res chain seq x y z
N SER A 1 -12.52 7.27 17.25
CA SER A 1 -12.45 7.34 15.78
C SER A 1 -11.22 6.56 15.34
N ARG A 2 -11.34 5.52 14.49
CA ARG A 2 -10.13 4.87 13.96
C ARG A 2 -9.45 5.86 13.01
N GLY A 3 -8.16 6.11 13.23
CA GLY A 3 -7.36 7.03 12.44
C GLY A 3 -7.40 6.67 10.95
N ARG A 4 -7.47 7.68 10.10
CA ARG A 4 -7.44 7.54 8.65
C ARG A 4 -6.08 6.96 8.23
N ILE A 5 -6.06 5.87 7.47
CA ILE A 5 -4.82 5.25 7.01
C ILE A 5 -4.37 5.96 5.73
N THR A 6 -3.27 6.71 5.83
CA THR A 6 -2.74 7.49 4.70
C THR A 6 -1.25 7.26 4.53
N HIS A 7 -0.80 7.23 3.27
CA HIS A 7 0.61 7.35 2.94
C HIS A 7 0.86 8.67 2.20
N THR A 8 1.78 9.48 2.69
CA THR A 8 2.08 10.80 2.11
C THR A 8 3.17 10.69 1.06
N THR A 9 2.92 11.20 -0.14
CA THR A 9 3.90 11.30 -1.22
C THR A 9 4.10 12.76 -1.64
N ARG A 10 5.26 13.08 -2.21
CA ARG A 10 5.48 14.39 -2.86
C ARG A 10 4.83 14.49 -4.23
N MET A 11 4.65 13.35 -4.90
CA MET A 11 4.11 13.29 -6.27
C MET A 11 2.68 12.78 -6.27
N VAL A 12 1.79 13.50 -6.94
CA VAL A 12 0.43 13.04 -7.23
C VAL A 12 0.49 12.00 -8.37
N PRO A 13 -0.14 10.83 -8.22
CA PRO A 13 -0.19 9.83 -9.28
C PRO A 13 -0.90 10.36 -10.54
N LYS A 14 -0.25 10.20 -11.70
CA LYS A 14 -0.82 10.65 -12.99
C LYS A 14 -2.10 9.91 -13.37
N ARG A 15 -2.24 8.65 -12.96
CA ARG A 15 -3.36 7.76 -13.32
C ARG A 15 -4.33 7.59 -12.16
N THR A 16 -4.76 8.71 -11.57
CA THR A 16 -5.60 8.70 -10.36
C THR A 16 -6.91 7.94 -10.55
N GLN A 17 -7.60 8.12 -11.68
CA GLN A 17 -8.87 7.43 -11.94
C GLN A 17 -8.69 5.90 -12.00
N GLU A 18 -7.68 5.41 -12.73
CA GLU A 18 -7.36 3.97 -12.78
C GLU A 18 -7.01 3.40 -11.40
N LEU A 19 -6.36 4.19 -10.54
CA LEU A 19 -6.00 3.76 -9.20
C LEU A 19 -7.18 3.72 -8.23
N LEU A 20 -8.18 4.59 -8.43
CA LEU A 20 -9.40 4.61 -7.64
C LEU A 20 -10.46 3.61 -8.14
N ASP A 21 -10.34 3.16 -9.39
CA ASP A 21 -11.19 2.11 -9.98
C ASP A 21 -10.72 0.71 -9.56
N GLY A 22 -10.80 0.42 -8.26
CA GLY A 22 -10.44 -0.88 -7.69
C GLY A 22 -8.93 -1.14 -7.52
N GLY A 23 -8.10 -0.11 -7.67
CA GLY A 23 -6.66 -0.19 -7.46
C GLY A 23 -6.25 -0.38 -6.00
N SER A 24 -4.96 -0.68 -5.80
CA SER A 24 -4.39 -0.87 -4.46
C SER A 24 -2.92 -0.44 -4.41
N ILE A 25 -2.47 -0.11 -3.22
CA ILE A 25 -1.04 -0.10 -2.89
C ILE A 25 -0.63 -1.54 -2.56
N TYR A 26 0.48 -1.99 -3.13
CA TYR A 26 1.08 -3.30 -2.87
C TYR A 26 2.40 -3.10 -2.12
N TRP A 27 2.50 -3.69 -0.94
CA TRP A 27 3.63 -3.55 -0.02
C TRP A 27 4.73 -4.53 -0.37
N ILE A 28 5.93 -4.00 -0.60
CA ILE A 28 7.15 -4.76 -0.86
C ILE A 28 8.00 -4.74 0.41
N ILE A 29 8.20 -5.93 0.97
CA ILE A 29 8.91 -6.17 2.22
C ILE A 29 9.96 -7.24 1.96
N LYS A 30 11.22 -6.94 2.27
CA LYS A 30 12.36 -7.84 2.01
C LYS A 30 12.41 -8.37 0.57
N GLY A 31 11.99 -7.53 -0.39
CA GLY A 31 11.98 -7.87 -1.81
C GLY A 31 10.76 -8.68 -2.29
N TYR A 32 9.75 -8.89 -1.46
CA TYR A 32 8.53 -9.60 -1.83
C TYR A 32 7.31 -8.72 -1.68
N ILE A 33 6.37 -8.81 -2.63
CA ILE A 33 5.02 -8.31 -2.44
C ILE A 33 4.29 -9.28 -1.52
N LEU A 34 3.85 -8.81 -0.35
CA LEU A 34 3.25 -9.66 0.69
C LEU A 34 1.84 -9.24 1.12
N GLY A 35 1.44 -8.02 0.79
CA GLY A 35 0.08 -7.57 1.03
C GLY A 35 -0.29 -6.37 0.19
N ARG A 36 -1.58 -6.07 0.18
CA ARG A 36 -2.14 -4.89 -0.48
C ARG A 36 -3.15 -4.17 0.40
N GLN A 37 -3.37 -2.90 0.11
CA GLN A 37 -4.48 -2.12 0.66
C GLN A 37 -5.21 -1.39 -0.46
N PRO A 38 -6.55 -1.52 -0.54
CA PRO A 38 -7.36 -0.77 -1.49
C PRO A 38 -7.18 0.73 -1.33
N LEU A 39 -7.00 1.44 -2.45
CA LEU A 39 -7.03 2.90 -2.47
C LEU A 39 -8.48 3.36 -2.52
N ILE A 40 -8.82 4.30 -1.64
CA ILE A 40 -10.17 4.87 -1.56
C ILE A 40 -10.20 6.36 -1.93
N ALA A 41 -9.07 7.06 -1.80
CA ALA A 41 -8.94 8.43 -2.26
C ALA A 41 -7.46 8.79 -2.52
N ILE A 42 -7.26 9.80 -3.36
CA ILE A 42 -5.98 10.44 -3.65
C ILE A 42 -6.21 11.94 -3.43
N GLU A 43 -5.61 12.50 -2.39
CA GLU A 43 -5.90 13.86 -1.93
C GLU A 43 -4.62 14.72 -1.97
N PRO A 44 -4.43 15.50 -3.05
CA PRO A 44 -3.37 16.51 -3.10
C PRO A 44 -3.56 17.58 -2.02
N PHE A 45 -2.46 18.04 -1.45
CA PHE A 45 -2.45 19.14 -0.50
C PHE A 45 -1.14 19.93 -0.61
N GLN A 46 -1.11 21.13 -0.03
CA GLN A 46 0.10 21.91 0.15
C GLN A 46 0.43 21.91 1.65
N ASP A 47 1.68 21.64 2.00
CA ASP A 47 2.09 21.65 3.40
C ASP A 47 2.37 23.07 3.92
N GLY A 48 2.78 23.17 5.19
CA GLY A 48 3.12 24.46 5.82
C GLY A 48 4.31 25.19 5.20
N GLU A 49 5.13 24.50 4.38
CA GLU A 49 6.28 25.08 3.67
C GLU A 49 5.93 25.43 2.21
N GLY A 50 4.67 25.29 1.81
CA GLY A 50 4.23 25.55 0.45
C GLY A 50 4.54 24.43 -0.55
N ILE A 51 5.00 23.27 -0.10
CA ILE A 51 5.36 22.11 -0.93
C ILE A 51 4.11 21.29 -1.25
N GLY A 52 3.88 21.07 -2.55
CA GLY A 52 2.85 20.15 -3.03
C GLY A 52 3.11 18.71 -2.61
N ARG A 53 2.11 18.08 -2.02
CA ARG A 53 2.10 16.69 -1.56
C ARG A 53 0.77 16.04 -1.86
N CYS A 54 0.66 14.75 -1.55
CA CYS A 54 -0.52 13.96 -1.78
C CYS A 54 -0.68 12.93 -0.66
N HIS A 55 -1.89 12.79 -0.12
CA HIS A 55 -2.27 11.65 0.68
C HIS A 55 -2.85 10.56 -0.20
N LEU A 56 -2.27 9.37 -0.11
CA LEU A 56 -2.85 8.14 -0.64
C LEU A 56 -3.67 7.51 0.48
N VAL A 57 -4.98 7.55 0.34
CA VAL A 57 -5.91 7.11 1.37
C VAL A 57 -6.27 5.66 1.14
N MET A 58 -6.09 4.85 2.16
CA MET A 58 -6.27 3.40 2.07
C MET A 58 -7.42 2.93 2.95
N GLN A 59 -8.07 1.85 2.52
CA GLN A 59 -8.95 1.10 3.39
C GLN A 59 -8.13 0.50 4.56
N PRO A 60 -8.65 0.52 5.80
CA PRO A 60 -7.98 -0.10 6.94
C PRO A 60 -7.85 -1.62 6.76
N GLY A 61 -6.73 -2.17 7.25
CA GLY A 61 -6.45 -3.60 7.23
C GLY A 61 -5.65 -4.03 6.00
N LEU A 62 -4.54 -4.73 6.24
CA LEU A 62 -3.71 -5.32 5.20
C LEU A 62 -4.37 -6.59 4.65
N ILE A 63 -4.55 -6.66 3.34
CA ILE A 63 -5.01 -7.87 2.64
C ILE A 63 -3.77 -8.67 2.22
N PRO A 64 -3.54 -9.89 2.76
CA PRO A 64 -2.40 -10.72 2.35
C PRO A 64 -2.55 -11.17 0.90
N VAL A 65 -1.44 -11.22 0.16
CA VAL A 65 -1.43 -11.72 -1.23
C VAL A 65 -0.38 -12.79 -1.42
N ALA A 66 -0.51 -13.59 -2.48
CA ALA A 66 0.47 -14.62 -2.80
C ALA A 66 1.87 -13.98 -2.99
N PRO A 67 2.91 -14.47 -2.28
CA PRO A 67 4.23 -13.85 -2.33
C PRO A 67 4.77 -13.76 -3.77
N ARG A 68 5.14 -12.55 -4.19
CA ARG A 68 5.73 -12.31 -5.51
C ARG A 68 7.05 -11.56 -5.37
N ALA A 69 8.14 -12.19 -5.80
CA ALA A 69 9.45 -11.56 -5.79
C ALA A 69 9.45 -10.30 -6.67
N ARG A 70 10.06 -9.23 -6.17
CA ARG A 70 10.28 -7.98 -6.88
C ARG A 70 11.72 -7.54 -6.71
N ARG A 71 12.21 -6.71 -7.63
CA ARG A 71 13.56 -6.14 -7.52
C ARG A 71 13.76 -5.54 -6.11
N PRO A 72 14.96 -5.65 -5.52
CA PRO A 72 15.21 -5.18 -4.15
C PRO A 72 14.81 -3.71 -4.02
N PHE A 73 13.67 -3.49 -3.37
CA PHE A 73 13.11 -2.18 -3.10
C PHE A 73 12.17 -2.36 -1.92
N GLN A 74 12.44 -1.68 -0.81
CA GLN A 74 11.52 -1.62 0.32
C GLN A 74 10.52 -0.48 0.10
N GLY A 75 9.24 -0.73 0.38
CA GLY A 75 8.19 0.29 0.26
C GLY A 75 6.97 -0.26 -0.44
N TRP A 76 6.46 0.45 -1.45
CA TRP A 76 5.24 0.02 -2.13
C TRP A 76 5.22 0.37 -3.63
N ARG A 77 4.26 -0.24 -4.34
CA ARG A 77 3.99 -0.01 -5.76
C ARG A 77 2.48 -0.05 -6.05
N TYR A 78 2.07 0.64 -7.11
CA TYR A 78 0.84 0.29 -7.81
C TYR A 78 1.13 -0.82 -8.81
N LEU A 79 0.16 -1.72 -9.01
CA LEU A 79 0.23 -2.78 -10.01
C LEU A 79 -0.98 -2.71 -10.92
N LYS A 80 -0.80 -3.09 -12.17
CA LYS A 80 -1.92 -3.35 -13.08
C LYS A 80 -2.66 -4.60 -12.60
N PRO A 81 -3.97 -4.75 -12.88
CA PRO A 81 -4.72 -5.95 -12.53
C PRO A 81 -4.05 -7.26 -13.00
N ALA A 82 -3.47 -7.26 -14.21
CA ALA A 82 -2.76 -8.43 -14.76
C ALA A 82 -1.45 -8.78 -14.02
N ASP A 83 -0.86 -7.82 -13.28
CA ASP A 83 0.38 -8.00 -12.51
C ASP A 83 0.13 -8.20 -11.01
N ALA A 84 -1.11 -8.00 -10.56
CA ALA A 84 -1.49 -8.13 -9.15
C ALA A 84 -1.43 -9.61 -8.73
N PRO A 85 -0.70 -9.95 -7.64
CA PRO A 85 -0.80 -11.29 -7.07
C PRO A 85 -2.20 -11.53 -6.51
N PRO A 86 -2.72 -12.77 -6.55
CA PRO A 86 -4.02 -13.09 -5.98
C PRO A 86 -4.02 -12.94 -4.45
N ASP A 87 -5.17 -12.56 -3.90
CA ASP A 87 -5.38 -12.50 -2.45
C ASP A 87 -5.25 -13.90 -1.83
N LEU A 88 -4.61 -13.99 -0.67
CA LEU A 88 -4.66 -15.18 0.17
C LEU A 88 -5.92 -15.15 1.02
N LYS A 89 -6.51 -16.32 1.29
CA LYS A 89 -7.66 -16.42 2.20
C LYS A 89 -7.30 -15.83 3.56
N ALA A 90 -8.24 -15.10 4.17
CA ALA A 90 -8.07 -14.58 5.53
C ALA A 90 -7.62 -15.70 6.48
N GLY A 91 -6.49 -15.50 7.16
CA GLY A 91 -5.87 -16.50 8.06
C GLY A 91 -4.84 -17.44 7.42
N SER A 92 -4.65 -17.40 6.09
CA SER A 92 -3.61 -18.20 5.39
C SER A 92 -2.32 -17.43 5.12
N GLY A 93 -2.34 -16.10 5.26
CA GLY A 93 -1.14 -15.27 5.26
C GLY A 93 -0.34 -15.52 6.52
N ASN A 94 0.55 -16.50 6.50
CA ASN A 94 1.41 -16.81 7.64
C ASN A 94 2.54 -15.79 7.71
N PHE A 95 2.21 -14.55 8.10
CA PHE A 95 3.22 -13.54 8.40
C PHE A 95 3.94 -13.99 9.67
N ASN A 96 5.23 -14.33 9.56
CA ASN A 96 6.03 -14.61 10.75
C ASN A 96 6.13 -13.34 11.63
N GLU A 97 6.53 -13.49 12.89
CA GLU A 97 6.59 -12.36 13.84
C GLU A 97 7.52 -11.23 13.37
N ASP A 98 8.60 -11.56 12.68
CA ASP A 98 9.49 -10.56 12.08
C ASP A 98 8.79 -9.71 11.03
N LEU A 99 7.96 -10.33 10.18
CA LEU A 99 7.20 -9.63 9.16
C LEU A 99 6.07 -8.80 9.77
N LYS A 100 5.44 -9.28 10.84
CA LYS A 100 4.47 -8.47 11.60
C LYS A 100 5.13 -7.24 12.23
N ARG A 101 6.32 -7.38 12.81
CA ARG A 101 7.08 -6.24 13.36
C ARG A 101 7.39 -5.21 12.28
N GLU A 102 7.86 -5.66 11.13
CA GLU A 102 8.18 -4.74 10.03
C GLU A 102 6.93 -4.07 9.43
N LEU A 103 5.81 -4.78 9.36
CA LEU A 103 4.52 -4.19 9.00
C LEU A 103 4.07 -3.13 10.02
N ALA A 104 4.26 -3.37 11.32
CA ALA A 104 3.96 -2.41 12.37
C ALA A 104 4.87 -1.18 12.32
N GLU A 105 6.17 -1.35 12.06
CA GLU A 105 7.12 -0.24 11.85
C GLU A 105 6.75 0.63 10.64
N LEU A 106 6.18 0.03 9.59
CA LEU A 106 5.67 0.73 8.42
C LEU A 106 4.28 1.38 8.64
N GLY A 107 3.67 1.21 9.83
CA GLY A 107 2.36 1.75 10.17
C GLY A 107 1.18 1.04 9.49
N LEU A 108 1.34 -0.26 9.19
CA LEU A 108 0.38 -1.06 8.40
C LEU A 108 -0.42 -2.06 9.24
N LEU A 109 -0.15 -2.14 10.54
CA LEU A 109 -0.86 -2.95 11.53
C LEU A 109 -1.40 -2.09 12.67
#